data_AF-A0A7C3BTE9-F1
#
_entry.id   AF-A0A7C3BTE9-F1
#
_cell.length_a   1.000
_cell.length_b   1.000
_cell.length_c   1.000
_cell.angle_alpha   90.00
_cell.angle_beta   90.00
_cell.angle_gamma   90.00
#
_symmetry.space_group_name_H-M   'P 1'
#
loop_
_entity.id
_entity.type
_entity.pdbx_description
1 polymer ?
#
loop_
_entity_poly.entity_id
_entity_poly.type
_entity_poly.pdbx_seq_one_letter_code
_entity_poly.pdbx_strand_id
1 'polypeptide(L)'
;MISEAAPASPADYYYANGSPLFQQTTVQAFRDAGADVASIREILDMGVYLTTAVKCGKTGYGIKTKTIEECSRILEKELVLFPDAKVFMLMGDVAIRAVNYIAGRAGEGRVIPAGSTYKIRGQEYLFGGKRAFPSYLQAGPSFFIEKSKRRMIAEDISAALDFLDWPGPPGSGLRPV
;
A
#
# COMPACT_ATOMS: atom_id res chain seq x y z
N MET A 1 -1.97 4.13 -1.33
CA MET A 1 -1.31 2.94 -0.78
C MET A 1 -1.69 2.77 0.69
N ILE A 2 -2.11 1.58 1.09
CA ILE A 2 -2.63 1.28 2.43
C ILE A 2 -1.71 0.24 3.08
N SER A 3 -1.03 0.62 4.18
CA SER A 3 -0.15 -0.27 4.94
C SER A 3 -0.80 -0.85 6.19
N GLU A 4 -0.16 -1.82 6.83
CA GLU A 4 -0.69 -2.57 7.99
C GLU A 4 -1.23 -1.67 9.11
N ALA A 5 -0.37 -0.86 9.73
CA ALA A 5 -0.70 -0.06 10.90
C ALA A 5 0.21 1.16 10.99
N ALA A 6 -0.22 2.14 11.78
CA ALA A 6 0.67 3.22 12.19
C ALA A 6 1.89 2.65 12.95
N PRO A 7 3.04 3.32 12.92
CA PRO A 7 4.21 2.92 13.70
C PRO A 7 3.92 3.06 15.20
N ALA A 8 4.68 2.34 16.01
CA ALA A 8 4.60 2.46 17.47
C ALA A 8 4.96 3.88 17.95
N SER A 9 5.96 4.50 17.30
CA SER A 9 6.32 5.90 17.50
C SER A 9 5.71 6.77 16.39
N PRO A 10 4.92 7.81 16.70
CA PRO A 10 4.46 8.77 15.70
C PRO A 10 5.59 9.45 14.92
N ALA A 11 6.78 9.56 15.53
CA ALA A 11 7.96 10.12 14.89
C ALA A 11 8.52 9.24 13.76
N ASP A 12 8.02 8.00 13.58
CA ASP A 12 8.38 7.10 12.49
C ASP A 12 7.35 7.09 11.34
N TYR A 13 6.32 7.95 11.38
CA TYR A 13 5.22 7.94 10.40
C TYR A 13 5.59 8.57 9.06
N TYR A 14 4.79 8.33 8.02
CA TYR A 14 5.02 8.85 6.66
C TYR A 14 5.19 10.36 6.59
N TYR A 15 4.48 11.10 7.44
CA TYR A 15 4.43 12.56 7.40
C TYR A 15 5.12 13.21 8.60
N ALA A 16 5.94 12.44 9.35
CA ALA A 16 6.73 12.97 10.46
C ALA A 16 7.94 13.76 9.95
N ASN A 17 8.44 14.71 10.75
CA ASN A 17 9.66 15.45 10.44
C ASN A 17 10.91 14.58 10.59
N GLY A 18 11.96 14.89 9.85
CA GLY A 18 13.26 14.22 9.95
C GLY A 18 13.42 13.06 8.96
N SER A 19 13.93 11.92 9.44
CA SER A 19 14.13 10.72 8.62
C SER A 19 13.42 9.50 9.24
N PRO A 20 12.08 9.54 9.33
CA PRO A 20 11.29 8.43 9.88
C PRO A 20 11.42 7.14 9.04
N LEU A 21 11.36 5.99 9.72
CA LEU A 21 11.55 4.69 9.06
C LEU A 21 10.52 4.41 7.95
N PHE A 22 9.26 4.83 8.12
CA PHE A 22 8.23 4.62 7.09
C PHE A 22 8.53 5.42 5.81
N GLN A 23 9.09 6.63 5.93
CA GLN A 23 9.51 7.40 4.77
C GLN A 23 10.67 6.70 4.07
N GLN A 24 11.73 6.35 4.80
CA GLN A 24 12.92 5.73 4.23
C GLN A 24 12.57 4.45 3.44
N THR A 25 11.81 3.56 4.06
CA THR A 25 11.43 2.27 3.45
C THR A 25 10.49 2.44 2.27
N THR A 26 9.54 3.38 2.33
CA THR A 26 8.61 3.63 1.21
C THR A 26 9.29 4.32 0.03
N VAL A 27 10.11 5.35 0.27
CA VAL A 27 10.91 5.98 -0.80
C VAL A 27 11.80 4.93 -1.47
N GLN A 28 12.45 4.07 -0.68
CA GLN A 28 13.27 3.01 -1.25
C GLN A 28 12.44 2.02 -2.08
N ALA A 29 11.24 1.63 -1.63
CA ALA A 29 10.36 0.74 -2.38
C ALA A 29 9.94 1.33 -3.74
N PHE A 30 9.65 2.64 -3.80
CA PHE A 30 9.36 3.33 -5.05
C PHE A 30 10.58 3.43 -5.98
N ARG A 31 11.76 3.72 -5.43
CA ARG A 31 13.03 3.70 -6.20
C ARG A 31 13.32 2.33 -6.79
N ASP A 32 13.12 1.27 -6.00
CA ASP A 32 13.31 -0.10 -6.47
C ASP A 32 12.32 -0.46 -7.58
N ALA A 33 11.15 0.18 -7.60
CA ALA A 33 10.15 0.07 -8.66
C ALA A 33 10.47 0.94 -9.90
N GLY A 34 11.61 1.65 -9.91
CA GLY A 34 12.03 2.49 -11.02
C GLY A 34 11.51 3.93 -11.00
N ALA A 35 10.82 4.36 -9.93
CA ALA A 35 10.40 5.75 -9.77
C ALA A 35 11.58 6.63 -9.31
N ASP A 36 11.77 7.77 -9.98
CA ASP A 36 12.76 8.77 -9.59
C ASP A 36 12.17 9.69 -8.51
N VAL A 37 12.23 9.24 -7.26
CA VAL A 37 11.76 9.98 -6.08
C VAL A 37 12.79 9.99 -4.98
N ALA A 38 12.86 11.07 -4.20
CA ALA A 38 13.74 11.24 -3.05
C ALA A 38 13.00 11.50 -1.74
N SER A 39 11.70 11.72 -1.78
CA SER A 39 10.90 12.08 -0.60
C SER A 39 9.46 11.57 -0.69
N ILE A 40 8.76 11.52 0.45
CA ILE A 40 7.30 11.27 0.45
C ILE A 40 6.54 12.39 -0.28
N ARG A 41 7.05 13.61 -0.25
CA ARG A 41 6.44 14.72 -0.99
C ARG A 41 6.41 14.43 -2.48
N GLU A 42 7.51 13.94 -3.05
CA GLU A 42 7.54 13.57 -4.47
C GLU A 42 6.59 12.39 -4.78
N ILE A 43 6.47 11.42 -3.87
CA ILE A 43 5.47 10.34 -4.01
C ILE A 43 4.03 10.90 -4.00
N LEU A 44 3.75 11.89 -3.16
CA LEU A 44 2.46 12.60 -3.17
C LEU A 44 2.25 13.38 -4.46
N ASP A 45 3.29 14.03 -4.99
CA ASP A 45 3.25 14.80 -6.24
C ASP A 45 3.00 13.88 -7.46
N MET A 46 3.34 12.59 -7.37
CA MET A 46 2.94 11.54 -8.33
C MET A 46 1.45 11.14 -8.22
N GLY A 47 0.71 11.69 -7.25
CA GLY A 47 -0.68 11.33 -6.98
C GLY A 47 -0.85 10.12 -6.05
N VAL A 48 0.21 9.66 -5.38
CA VAL A 48 0.14 8.52 -4.46
C VAL A 48 0.00 8.98 -3.01
N TYR A 49 -1.19 8.83 -2.46
CA TYR A 49 -1.44 9.04 -1.03
C TYR A 49 -1.09 7.81 -0.18
N LEU A 50 -0.44 8.02 0.97
CA LEU A 50 -0.02 6.96 1.91
C LEU A 50 -0.88 6.98 3.18
N THR A 51 -1.42 5.82 3.55
CA THR A 51 -2.19 5.65 4.79
C THR A 51 -2.01 4.26 5.38
N THR A 52 -2.62 3.99 6.52
CA THR A 52 -2.59 2.70 7.22
C THR A 52 -4.00 2.16 7.46
N ALA A 53 -4.17 0.85 7.44
CA ALA A 53 -5.44 0.21 7.76
C ALA A 53 -5.81 0.38 9.24
N VAL A 54 -4.82 0.28 10.12
CA VAL A 54 -4.97 0.51 11.56
C VAL A 54 -4.29 1.82 11.93
N LYS A 55 -5.03 2.73 12.58
CA LYS A 55 -4.58 4.11 12.82
C LYS A 55 -3.71 4.28 14.07
N CYS A 56 -3.56 3.24 14.86
CA CYS A 56 -2.72 3.22 16.04
C CYS A 56 -1.54 2.24 15.86
N GLY A 57 -0.46 2.50 16.61
CA GLY A 57 0.68 1.60 16.70
C GLY A 57 0.28 0.23 17.20
N LYS A 58 0.85 -0.83 16.61
CA LYS A 58 0.67 -2.18 17.15
C LYS A 58 1.39 -2.31 18.51
N THR A 59 0.71 -2.92 19.48
CA THR A 59 1.21 -3.14 20.84
C THR A 59 1.70 -4.58 21.08
N GLY A 60 1.56 -5.45 20.08
CA GLY A 60 1.97 -6.86 20.14
C GLY A 60 2.40 -7.38 18.77
N TYR A 61 2.68 -8.69 18.70
CA TYR A 61 3.22 -9.34 17.50
C TYR A 61 2.33 -9.18 16.26
N GLY A 62 1.01 -9.22 16.45
CA GLY A 62 0.02 -9.05 15.39
C GLY A 62 -1.18 -8.22 15.84
N ILE A 63 -2.09 -7.96 14.90
CA ILE A 63 -3.30 -7.17 15.15
C ILE A 63 -4.51 -8.09 15.17
N LYS A 64 -5.33 -7.98 16.22
CA LYS A 64 -6.55 -8.78 16.36
C LYS A 64 -7.51 -8.47 15.21
N THR A 65 -8.14 -9.51 14.67
CA THR A 65 -9.15 -9.42 13.61
C THR A 65 -10.22 -8.35 13.89
N LYS A 66 -10.76 -8.33 15.11
CA LYS A 66 -11.76 -7.33 15.52
C LYS A 66 -11.21 -5.89 15.46
N THR A 67 -9.95 -5.67 15.81
CA THR A 67 -9.31 -4.35 15.70
C THR A 67 -9.19 -3.92 14.24
N ILE A 68 -8.85 -4.84 13.34
CA ILE A 68 -8.80 -4.56 11.90
C ILE A 68 -10.19 -4.18 11.38
N GLU A 69 -11.23 -4.91 11.78
CA GLU A 69 -12.61 -4.63 11.42
C GLU A 69 -13.06 -3.23 11.89
N GLU A 70 -12.83 -2.89 13.16
CA GLU A 70 -13.20 -1.56 13.69
C GLU A 70 -12.41 -0.42 13.02
N CYS A 71 -11.09 -0.56 12.89
CA CYS A 71 -10.28 0.46 12.21
C CYS A 71 -10.61 0.57 10.72
N SER A 72 -11.10 -0.50 10.08
CA SER A 72 -11.53 -0.45 8.68
C SER A 72 -12.67 0.55 8.46
N ARG A 73 -13.49 0.87 9.49
CA ARG A 73 -14.55 1.89 9.40
C ARG A 73 -13.99 3.31 9.30
N ILE A 74 -12.83 3.55 9.90
CA ILE A 74 -12.12 4.83 9.78
C ILE A 74 -11.43 4.90 8.42
N LEU A 75 -10.77 3.82 8.00
CA LEU A 75 -10.18 3.70 6.67
C LEU A 75 -11.25 3.93 5.58
N GLU A 76 -12.43 3.32 5.70
CA GLU A 76 -13.56 3.49 4.77
C GLU A 76 -13.92 4.96 4.56
N LYS A 77 -14.07 5.73 5.64
CA LYS A 77 -14.36 7.17 5.57
C LYS A 77 -13.23 7.96 4.90
N GLU A 78 -11.98 7.57 5.13
CA GLU A 78 -10.83 8.19 4.48
C GLU A 78 -10.80 7.88 2.97
N LEU A 79 -11.07 6.64 2.55
CA LEU A 79 -11.05 6.27 1.13
C LEU A 79 -12.12 6.99 0.31
N VAL A 80 -13.25 7.37 0.92
CA VAL A 80 -14.29 8.20 0.29
C VAL A 80 -13.76 9.58 -0.12
N LEU A 81 -12.73 10.10 0.55
CA LEU A 81 -12.09 11.39 0.21
C LEU A 81 -11.28 11.33 -1.09
N PHE A 82 -11.09 10.14 -1.68
CA PHE A 82 -10.33 9.93 -2.90
C PHE A 82 -11.22 9.32 -4.01
N PRO A 83 -12.24 10.05 -4.50
CA PRO A 83 -13.15 9.53 -5.52
C PRO A 83 -12.41 9.18 -6.82
N ASP A 84 -11.38 9.94 -7.17
CA ASP A 84 -10.59 9.79 -8.40
C ASP A 84 -9.46 8.76 -8.31
N ALA A 85 -9.26 8.13 -7.15
CA ALA A 85 -8.26 7.08 -7.01
C ALA A 85 -8.57 5.93 -7.97
N LYS A 86 -7.63 5.56 -8.83
CA LYS A 86 -7.77 4.43 -9.78
C LYS A 86 -7.23 3.11 -9.23
N VAL A 87 -6.33 3.18 -8.24
CA VAL A 87 -5.57 2.04 -7.71
C VAL A 87 -5.53 2.06 -6.19
N PHE A 88 -5.77 0.89 -5.57
CA PHE A 88 -5.51 0.60 -4.18
C PHE A 88 -4.39 -0.44 -4.03
N MET A 89 -3.22 0.01 -3.58
CA MET A 89 -2.13 -0.87 -3.13
C MET A 89 -2.41 -1.34 -1.70
N LEU A 90 -2.56 -2.65 -1.51
CA LEU A 90 -2.91 -3.29 -0.23
C LEU A 90 -1.68 -3.98 0.37
N MET A 91 -0.96 -3.26 1.23
CA MET A 91 0.38 -3.65 1.67
C MET A 91 0.32 -4.47 2.97
N GLY A 92 0.33 -5.79 2.82
CA GLY A 92 0.28 -6.77 3.90
C GLY A 92 -1.13 -7.26 4.24
N ASP A 93 -1.19 -8.37 4.97
CA ASP A 93 -2.45 -9.11 5.25
C ASP A 93 -3.48 -8.27 6.00
N VAL A 94 -3.04 -7.32 6.83
CA VAL A 94 -3.94 -6.42 7.55
C VAL A 94 -4.63 -5.45 6.61
N ALA A 95 -3.91 -4.86 5.65
CA ALA A 95 -4.49 -3.96 4.65
C ALA A 95 -5.47 -4.70 3.73
N ILE A 96 -5.09 -5.90 3.27
CA ILE A 96 -5.95 -6.79 2.48
C ILE A 96 -7.25 -7.11 3.23
N ARG A 97 -7.14 -7.49 4.51
CA ARG A 97 -8.29 -7.82 5.34
C ARG A 97 -9.17 -6.61 5.59
N ALA A 98 -8.60 -5.44 5.87
CA ALA A 98 -9.35 -4.21 6.08
C ALA A 98 -10.19 -3.85 4.84
N VAL A 99 -9.62 -3.93 3.64
CA VAL A 99 -10.37 -3.68 2.40
C VAL A 99 -11.45 -4.74 2.16
N ASN A 100 -11.20 -6.01 2.44
CA ASN A 100 -12.25 -7.04 2.40
C ASN A 100 -13.41 -6.76 3.36
N TYR A 101 -13.15 -6.17 4.54
CA TYR A 101 -14.22 -5.75 5.44
C TYR A 101 -15.05 -4.59 4.88
N ILE A 102 -14.38 -3.62 4.25
CA ILE A 102 -15.05 -2.49 3.60
C ILE A 102 -15.91 -2.99 2.44
N ALA A 103 -15.34 -3.79 1.54
CA ALA A 103 -16.03 -4.42 0.43
C ALA A 103 -17.25 -5.25 0.88
N GLY A 104 -17.10 -6.01 1.97
CA GLY A 104 -18.20 -6.77 2.56
C GLY A 104 -19.37 -5.89 3.01
N ARG A 105 -19.08 -4.73 3.62
CA ARG A 105 -20.13 -3.75 3.99
C ARG A 105 -20.77 -3.08 2.79
N ALA A 106 -20.02 -2.88 1.71
CA ALA A 106 -20.51 -2.35 0.45
C ALA A 106 -21.28 -3.36 -0.42
N GLY A 107 -21.33 -4.64 -0.01
CA GLY A 107 -22.00 -5.70 -0.77
C GLY A 107 -21.16 -6.31 -1.90
N GLU A 108 -19.88 -5.96 -2.02
CA GLU A 108 -18.94 -6.50 -3.03
C GLU A 108 -18.37 -7.88 -2.63
N GLY A 109 -18.66 -8.35 -1.41
CA GLY A 109 -18.14 -9.60 -0.90
C GLY A 109 -16.63 -9.54 -0.62
N ARG A 110 -15.91 -10.62 -0.95
CA ARG A 110 -14.46 -10.74 -0.71
C ARG A 110 -13.69 -10.40 -1.99
N VAL A 111 -13.11 -9.20 -2.03
CA VAL A 111 -12.31 -8.69 -3.17
C VAL A 111 -11.03 -9.48 -3.36
N ILE A 112 -10.26 -9.68 -2.28
CA ILE A 112 -9.01 -10.42 -2.32
C ILE A 112 -9.23 -11.79 -1.67
N PRO A 113 -9.03 -12.91 -2.40
CA PRO A 113 -9.24 -14.25 -1.86
C PRO A 113 -8.27 -14.55 -0.72
N ALA A 114 -8.64 -15.52 0.12
CA ALA A 114 -7.74 -16.00 1.16
C ALA A 114 -6.57 -16.76 0.52
N GLY A 115 -5.35 -16.45 0.93
CA GLY A 115 -4.16 -17.12 0.43
C GLY A 115 -2.90 -16.39 0.88
N SER A 116 -1.77 -17.06 0.74
CA SER A 116 -0.45 -16.45 0.93
C SER A 116 -0.21 -15.36 -0.12
N THR A 117 0.37 -14.22 0.28
CA THR A 117 0.57 -13.04 -0.57
C THR A 117 1.21 -13.38 -1.93
N TYR A 118 2.22 -14.27 -1.97
CA TYR A 118 2.87 -14.65 -3.23
C TYR A 118 1.95 -15.32 -4.26
N LYS A 119 0.84 -15.94 -3.83
CA LYS A 119 -0.14 -16.59 -4.73
C LYS A 119 -1.19 -15.61 -5.24
N ILE A 120 -1.52 -14.60 -4.45
CA ILE A 120 -2.57 -13.64 -4.76
C ILE A 120 -2.02 -12.40 -5.47
N ARG A 121 -0.73 -12.07 -5.31
CA ARG A 121 -0.12 -10.94 -6.05
C ARG A 121 -0.09 -11.20 -7.56
N GLY A 122 -0.03 -10.11 -8.33
CA GLY A 122 0.01 -10.16 -9.80
C GLY A 122 -1.30 -10.62 -10.46
N GLN A 123 -2.37 -10.81 -9.69
CA GLN A 123 -3.69 -11.13 -10.20
C GLN A 123 -4.54 -9.86 -10.34
N GLU A 124 -5.66 -10.00 -11.05
CA GLU A 124 -6.60 -8.93 -11.33
C GLU A 124 -7.71 -8.88 -10.28
N TYR A 125 -7.70 -7.84 -9.44
CA TYR A 125 -8.79 -7.60 -8.48
C TYR A 125 -9.36 -6.20 -8.60
N LEU A 126 -10.65 -6.08 -8.26
CA LEU A 126 -11.38 -4.82 -8.24
C LEU A 126 -11.99 -4.59 -6.86
N PHE A 127 -11.86 -3.37 -6.36
CA PHE A 127 -12.51 -2.87 -5.14
C PHE A 127 -13.17 -1.53 -5.46
N GLY A 128 -14.49 -1.41 -5.31
CA GLY A 128 -15.23 -0.20 -5.65
C GLY A 128 -15.05 0.19 -7.12
N GLY A 129 -14.95 -0.80 -8.01
CA GLY A 129 -14.67 -0.61 -9.44
C GLY A 129 -13.25 -0.18 -9.80
N LYS A 130 -12.33 -0.08 -8.82
CA LYS A 130 -10.94 0.37 -8.97
C LYS A 130 -9.97 -0.79 -8.82
N ARG A 131 -8.77 -0.72 -9.42
CA ARG A 131 -7.79 -1.81 -9.31
C ARG A 131 -7.29 -1.98 -7.88
N ALA A 132 -7.19 -3.22 -7.42
CA ALA A 132 -6.65 -3.57 -6.12
C ALA A 132 -5.44 -4.50 -6.26
N PHE A 133 -4.29 -4.08 -5.72
CA PHE A 133 -3.03 -4.83 -5.80
C PHE A 133 -2.64 -5.32 -4.40
N PRO A 134 -2.83 -6.61 -4.07
CA PRO A 134 -2.28 -7.18 -2.84
C PRO A 134 -0.76 -7.33 -2.96
N SER A 135 -0.02 -6.85 -1.95
CA SER A 135 1.43 -6.95 -1.91
C SER A 135 1.94 -7.18 -0.47
N TYR A 136 3.25 -7.38 -0.32
CA TYR A 136 3.90 -7.43 0.99
C TYR A 136 4.00 -6.04 1.62
N LEU A 137 4.14 -6.00 2.95
CA LEU A 137 4.30 -4.74 3.67
C LEU A 137 5.66 -4.10 3.33
N GLN A 138 5.62 -2.85 2.85
CA GLN A 138 6.80 -2.05 2.54
C GLN A 138 7.29 -1.21 3.72
N ALA A 139 6.41 -0.90 4.69
CA ALA A 139 6.73 0.02 5.77
C ALA A 139 7.25 -0.70 7.03
N GLY A 140 8.45 -0.33 7.46
CA GLY A 140 9.07 -0.80 8.71
C GLY A 140 10.29 -1.71 8.51
N PRO A 141 10.89 -2.19 9.61
CA PRO A 141 12.23 -2.79 9.60
C PRO A 141 12.32 -4.08 8.79
N SER A 142 11.21 -4.83 8.68
CA SER A 142 11.16 -6.09 7.91
C SER A 142 11.45 -5.90 6.42
N PHE A 143 11.27 -4.69 5.88
CA PHE A 143 11.59 -4.36 4.48
C PHE A 143 13.05 -4.65 4.11
N PHE A 144 13.98 -4.50 5.05
CA PHE A 144 15.41 -4.69 4.81
C PHE A 144 15.89 -6.14 5.03
N ILE A 145 15.02 -7.03 5.51
CA ILE A 145 15.41 -8.41 5.85
C ILE A 145 15.27 -9.34 4.65
N GLU A 146 14.11 -9.32 3.98
CA GLU A 146 13.76 -10.31 2.96
C GLU A 146 13.85 -9.74 1.53
N LYS A 147 15.02 -9.94 0.89
CA LYS A 147 15.29 -9.43 -0.47
C LYS A 147 14.24 -9.84 -1.51
N SER A 148 13.73 -11.07 -1.42
CA SER A 148 12.69 -11.57 -2.34
C SER A 148 11.38 -10.78 -2.20
N LYS A 149 10.94 -10.50 -0.97
CA LYS A 149 9.74 -9.68 -0.71
C LYS A 149 9.93 -8.25 -1.19
N ARG A 150 11.12 -7.66 -0.95
CA ARG A 150 11.45 -6.32 -1.44
C ARG A 150 11.34 -6.21 -2.96
N ARG A 151 11.86 -7.20 -3.70
CA ARG A 151 11.69 -7.27 -5.15
C ARG A 151 10.22 -7.37 -5.56
N MET A 152 9.43 -8.22 -4.91
CA MET A 152 8.00 -8.37 -5.20
C MET A 152 7.22 -7.08 -4.93
N ILE A 153 7.55 -6.36 -3.85
CA ILE A 153 6.98 -5.04 -3.55
C ILE A 153 7.25 -4.07 -4.71
N ALA A 154 8.50 -4.02 -5.19
CA ALA A 154 8.88 -3.16 -6.30
C ALA A 154 8.11 -3.50 -7.60
N GLU A 155 8.01 -4.79 -7.93
CA GLU A 155 7.22 -5.27 -9.07
C GLU A 155 5.74 -4.86 -8.97
N ASP A 156 5.14 -4.98 -7.78
CA ASP A 156 3.73 -4.60 -7.56
C ASP A 156 3.53 -3.08 -7.64
N ILE A 157 4.48 -2.28 -7.12
CA ILE A 157 4.43 -0.81 -7.23
C ILE A 157 4.58 -0.39 -8.70
N SER A 158 5.53 -0.97 -9.43
CA SER A 158 5.72 -0.67 -10.85
C SER A 158 4.46 -0.98 -11.65
N ALA A 159 3.86 -2.16 -11.47
CA ALA A 159 2.61 -2.51 -12.16
C ALA A 159 1.45 -1.55 -11.83
N ALA A 160 1.37 -1.06 -10.59
CA ALA A 160 0.39 -0.07 -10.19
C ALA A 160 0.63 1.31 -10.83
N LEU A 161 1.89 1.72 -10.97
CA LEU A 161 2.26 2.96 -11.65
C LEU A 161 1.99 2.87 -13.16
N ASP A 162 2.35 1.75 -13.78
CA ASP A 162 2.08 1.50 -15.20
C ASP A 162 0.58 1.56 -15.51
N PHE A 163 -0.27 1.03 -14.62
CA PHE A 163 -1.73 1.13 -14.74
C PHE A 163 -2.25 2.59 -14.70
N LEU A 164 -1.51 3.49 -14.07
CA LEU A 164 -1.85 4.92 -14.03
C LEU A 164 -1.40 5.67 -15.29
N ASP A 165 -0.87 4.95 -16.30
CA ASP A 165 -0.15 5.51 -17.45
C ASP A 165 1.00 6.43 -17.00
N TRP A 166 1.62 6.11 -15.84
CA TRP A 166 2.74 6.89 -15.33
C TRP A 166 3.88 6.87 -16.37
N PRO A 167 4.36 8.04 -16.85
CA PRO A 167 5.26 8.10 -18.00
C PRO A 167 6.68 7.56 -17.72
N GLY A 168 6.95 7.08 -16.51
CA GLY A 168 8.30 6.70 -16.07
C GLY A 168 9.18 7.93 -15.78
N PRO A 169 10.43 7.72 -15.34
CA PRO A 169 11.40 8.81 -15.27
C PRO A 169 11.67 9.39 -16.67
N PRO A 170 11.99 10.69 -16.80
CA PRO A 170 12.33 11.27 -18.09
C PRO A 170 13.50 10.52 -18.73
N GLY A 171 13.24 9.84 -19.86
CA GLY A 171 14.24 9.09 -20.63
C GLY A 171 14.00 7.58 -20.77
N SER A 172 13.04 6.98 -20.05
CA SER A 172 12.64 5.58 -20.26
C SER A 172 11.60 5.46 -21.38
N GLY A 173 11.99 5.83 -22.60
CA GLY A 173 11.17 5.62 -23.77
C GLY A 173 11.13 4.14 -24.12
N LEU A 174 10.15 3.40 -23.60
CA LEU A 174 9.62 2.14 -24.14
C LEU A 174 8.28 1.87 -23.44
N ARG A 175 7.19 2.38 -24.02
CA ARG A 175 5.85 1.85 -23.74
C ARG A 175 5.70 0.56 -24.55
N PRO A 176 5.33 -0.59 -23.97
CA PRO A 176 4.84 -1.71 -24.77
C PRO A 176 3.55 -1.29 -25.46
N VAL A 177 3.48 -1.57 -26.76
CA VAL A 177 2.32 -1.36 -27.63
C VAL A 177 1.21 -2.35 -27.27
#